data_AF-A0A069R9L3-F1
#
_entry.id   AF-A0A069R9L3-F1
#
_cell.length_a   1.000
_cell.length_b   1.000
_cell.length_c   1.000
_cell.angle_alpha   90.00
_cell.angle_beta   90.00
_cell.angle_gamma   90.00
#
_symmetry.space_group_name_H-M   'P 1'
#
loop_
_entity.id
_entity.type
_entity.pdbx_description
1 polymer ?
#
loop_
_entity_poly.entity_id
_entity_poly.type
_entity_poly.pdbx_seq_one_letter_code
_entity_poly.pdbx_strand_id
1 'polypeptide(L)'
;MWTIILFLFGGISIGYFRGLDEKSKKLNSKMQQLGVVFLLFSMGCSIGANDDIIRNISKIGKISVSFALLTSLFSVACVFVVSLKFLKGAD
;
A
#
# COMPACT_ATOMS: atom_id res chain seq x y z
N MET A 1 4.35 10.26 -12.61
CA MET A 1 3.67 10.50 -11.32
C MET A 1 2.37 11.27 -11.46
N TRP A 2 2.33 12.40 -12.18
CA TRP A 2 1.10 13.20 -12.41
C TRP A 2 -0.10 12.39 -12.95
N THR A 3 0.15 11.45 -13.86
CA THR A 3 -0.89 10.58 -14.42
C THR A 3 -1.57 9.73 -13.35
N ILE A 4 -0.82 9.17 -12.39
CA ILE A 4 -1.38 8.32 -11.33
C ILE A 4 -2.30 9.15 -10.43
N ILE A 5 -1.88 10.36 -10.10
CA ILE A 5 -2.66 11.32 -9.30
C ILE A 5 -3.95 11.70 -10.03
N LEU A 6 -3.90 11.95 -11.34
CA LEU A 6 -5.08 12.23 -12.16
C LEU A 6 -6.07 11.05 -12.16
N PHE A 7 -5.59 9.82 -12.31
CA PHE A 7 -6.45 8.63 -12.25
C PHE A 7 -7.05 8.41 -10.86
N LEU A 8 -6.30 8.70 -9.79
CA LEU A 8 -6.80 8.62 -8.41
C LEU A 8 -7.94 9.62 -8.18
N PHE A 9 -7.71 10.90 -8.49
CA PHE A 9 -8.72 11.94 -8.35
C PHE A 9 -9.92 11.69 -9.25
N GLY A 10 -9.70 11.27 -10.50
CA GLY A 10 -10.77 10.88 -11.42
C GLY A 10 -11.62 9.73 -10.85
N GLY A 11 -10.99 8.68 -10.32
CA GLY A 11 -11.69 7.56 -9.69
C GLY A 11 -12.52 7.98 -8.47
N ILE A 12 -11.98 8.86 -7.62
CA ILE A 12 -12.69 9.40 -6.45
C ILE A 12 -13.90 10.26 -6.90
N SER A 13 -13.70 11.16 -7.87
CA SER A 13 -14.77 12.00 -8.40
C SER A 13 -15.89 11.17 -9.05
N ILE A 14 -15.55 10.14 -9.82
CA ILE A 14 -16.54 9.22 -10.42
C ILE A 14 -17.27 8.43 -9.34
N GLY A 15 -16.55 7.94 -8.32
CA GLY A 15 -17.14 7.21 -7.18
C GLY A 15 -18.10 8.07 -6.35
N TYR A 16 -17.79 9.36 -6.18
CA TYR A 16 -18.65 10.31 -5.47
C TYR A 16 -19.90 10.68 -6.28
N PHE A 17 -19.75 10.99 -7.57
CA PHE A 17 -20.88 11.41 -8.42
C PHE A 17 -21.86 10.30 -8.75
N ARG A 18 -21.40 9.06 -8.92
CA ARG A 18 -22.22 7.99 -9.51
C ARG A 18 -23.01 7.17 -8.48
N GLY A 19 -22.73 7.34 -7.18
CA GLY A 19 -23.36 6.56 -6.11
C GLY A 19 -23.02 5.07 -6.24
N LEU A 20 -22.13 4.56 -5.40
CA LEU A 20 -21.70 3.16 -5.51
C LEU A 20 -22.78 2.21 -4.98
N ASP A 21 -23.50 1.56 -5.89
CA ASP A 21 -24.37 0.43 -5.56
C ASP A 21 -23.53 -0.73 -4.95
N GLU A 22 -24.10 -1.47 -3.99
CA GLU A 22 -23.50 -2.63 -3.32
C GLU A 22 -22.92 -3.65 -4.34
N LYS A 23 -23.60 -3.87 -5.47
CA LYS A 23 -23.14 -4.78 -6.53
C LYS A 23 -21.91 -4.24 -7.25
N SER A 24 -21.90 -2.95 -7.57
CA SER A 24 -20.77 -2.28 -8.23
C SER A 24 -19.55 -2.23 -7.33
N LYS A 25 -19.73 -2.04 -6.01
CA LYS A 25 -18.64 -2.07 -5.03
C LYS A 25 -18.01 -3.46 -4.93
N LYS A 26 -18.83 -4.52 -4.93
CA LYS A 26 -18.35 -5.91 -4.88
C LYS A 26 -17.62 -6.33 -6.16
N LEU A 27 -18.11 -5.89 -7.33
CA LEU A 27 -17.42 -6.11 -8.61
C LEU A 27 -16.09 -5.36 -8.66
N ASN A 28 -16.07 -4.09 -8.26
CA ASN A 28 -14.86 -3.29 -8.22
C ASN A 28 -13.81 -3.92 -7.29
N SER A 29 -14.22 -4.41 -6.11
CA SER A 29 -13.33 -5.10 -5.19
C SER A 29 -12.74 -6.38 -5.79
N LYS A 30 -13.54 -7.20 -6.49
CA LYS A 30 -13.04 -8.40 -7.19
C LYS A 30 -12.06 -8.03 -8.31
N MET A 31 -12.37 -7.01 -9.08
CA MET A 31 -11.51 -6.54 -10.18
C MET A 31 -10.20 -5.96 -9.66
N GLN A 32 -10.25 -5.16 -8.60
CA GLN A 32 -9.07 -4.62 -7.95
C GLN A 32 -8.20 -5.73 -7.38
N GLN A 33 -8.79 -6.74 -6.72
CA GLN A 33 -8.04 -7.87 -6.19
C GLN A 33 -7.36 -8.68 -7.31
N LEU A 34 -8.07 -8.96 -8.41
CA LEU A 34 -7.47 -9.62 -9.58
C LEU A 34 -6.34 -8.78 -10.19
N GLY A 35 -6.53 -7.47 -10.30
CA GLY A 35 -5.50 -6.55 -10.77
C GLY A 35 -4.26 -6.56 -9.88
N VAL A 36 -4.43 -6.54 -8.56
CA VAL A 36 -3.31 -6.62 -7.59
C VAL A 36 -2.58 -7.95 -7.70
N VAL A 37 -3.31 -9.07 -7.82
CA VAL A 37 -2.68 -10.40 -8.00
C VAL A 37 -1.88 -10.43 -9.31
N PHE A 38 -2.44 -9.92 -10.40
CA PHE A 38 -1.75 -9.87 -11.69
C PHE A 38 -0.52 -8.96 -11.63
N LEU A 39 -0.63 -7.79 -10.99
CA LEU A 39 0.47 -6.85 -10.81
C LEU A 39 1.61 -7.47 -9.97
N LEU A 40 1.27 -8.13 -8.86
CA LEU A 40 2.24 -8.82 -8.01
C LEU A 40 2.92 -9.96 -8.76
N PHE A 41 2.18 -10.71 -9.57
CA PHE A 41 2.74 -11.75 -10.42
C PHE A 41 3.73 -11.19 -11.44
N SER A 42 3.36 -10.12 -12.17
CA SER A 42 4.27 -9.45 -13.11
C SER A 42 5.50 -8.88 -12.42
N MET A 43 5.35 -8.29 -11.23
CA MET A 43 6.47 -7.80 -10.44
C MET A 43 7.41 -8.95 -10.02
N GLY A 44 6.86 -10.08 -9.59
CA GLY A 44 7.64 -11.28 -9.27
C GLY A 44 8.41 -11.82 -10.48
N CYS A 45 7.77 -11.89 -11.65
CA CYS A 45 8.42 -12.31 -12.90
C CYS A 45 9.53 -11.33 -13.31
N SER A 46 9.27 -10.01 -13.24
CA SER A 46 10.25 -8.97 -13.57
C SER A 46 11.47 -8.97 -12.64
N ILE A 47 11.27 -9.23 -11.34
CA ILE A 47 12.36 -9.41 -10.37
C ILE A 47 13.13 -10.70 -10.66
N GLY A 48 12.42 -11.79 -10.97
CA GLY A 48 13.02 -13.09 -11.29
C GLY A 48 13.91 -13.08 -12.54
N ALA A 49 13.52 -12.30 -13.54
CA ALA A 49 14.26 -12.13 -14.80
C ALA A 49 15.41 -11.10 -14.72
N ASN A 50 15.58 -10.42 -13.59
CA ASN A 50 16.61 -9.40 -13.42
C ASN A 50 17.76 -9.93 -12.55
N ASP A 51 18.84 -10.36 -13.22
CA ASP A 51 20.04 -10.93 -12.59
C ASP A 51 20.70 -10.00 -11.55
N ASP A 52 20.66 -8.67 -11.75
CA ASP A 52 21.21 -7.74 -10.78
C ASP A 52 20.39 -7.69 -9.49
N ILE A 53 19.06 -7.79 -9.58
CA ILE A 53 18.19 -7.88 -8.39
C ILE A 53 18.42 -9.22 -7.67
N ILE A 54 18.47 -10.33 -8.41
CA ILE A 54 18.72 -11.68 -7.88
C ILE A 54 20.06 -11.73 -7.14
N ARG A 55 21.13 -11.21 -7.76
CA ARG A 55 22.47 -11.18 -7.16
C ARG A 55 22.53 -10.31 -5.90
N ASN A 56 21.76 -9.22 -5.86
CA ASN A 56 21.70 -8.31 -4.72
C ASN A 56 20.57 -8.61 -3.73
N ILE A 57 19.86 -9.74 -3.87
CA ILE A 57 18.66 -10.03 -3.08
C ILE A 57 18.94 -10.06 -1.57
N SER A 58 20.13 -10.51 -1.17
CA SER A 58 20.57 -10.49 0.24
C SER A 58 20.73 -9.06 0.77
N LYS A 59 21.29 -8.15 -0.04
CA LYS A 59 21.45 -6.74 0.34
C LYS A 59 20.10 -6.03 0.41
N ILE A 60 19.24 -6.25 -0.59
CA ILE A 60 17.87 -5.70 -0.64
C ILE A 60 17.07 -6.22 0.55
N GLY A 61 17.13 -7.52 0.84
CA GLY A 61 16.44 -8.14 1.97
C GLY A 61 16.85 -7.54 3.32
N LYS A 62 18.15 -7.33 3.56
CA LYS A 62 18.64 -6.68 4.79
C LYS A 62 18.09 -5.27 4.96
N ILE A 63 18.10 -4.48 3.88
CA ILE A 63 17.57 -3.11 3.89
C ILE A 63 16.06 -3.14 4.16
N SER A 64 15.32 -4.01 3.48
CA SER A 64 13.87 -4.14 3.62
C SER A 64 13.45 -4.59 5.02
N VAL A 65 14.14 -5.56 5.62
CA VAL A 65 13.86 -6.04 6.98
C VAL A 65 14.16 -4.94 7.99
N SER A 66 15.32 -4.28 7.88
CA SER A 66 15.68 -3.17 8.78
C SER A 66 14.66 -2.04 8.67
N PHE A 67 14.27 -1.67 7.45
CA PHE A 67 13.27 -0.63 7.20
C PHE A 67 11.89 -1.00 7.78
N ALA A 68 11.45 -2.25 7.58
CA ALA A 68 10.17 -2.72 8.11
C ALA A 68 10.15 -2.71 9.65
N LEU A 69 11.21 -3.19 10.30
CA LEU A 69 11.32 -3.18 11.76
C LEU A 69 11.34 -1.76 12.32
N LEU A 70 12.18 -0.89 11.75
CA LEU A 70 12.34 0.47 12.25
C LEU A 70 11.06 1.30 12.04
N THR A 71 10.43 1.17 10.86
CA THR A 71 9.18 1.87 10.55
C THR A 71 8.03 1.37 11.42
N SER A 72 7.92 0.07 11.63
CA SER A 72 6.86 -0.50 12.48
C SER A 72 7.03 -0.08 13.94
N LEU A 73 8.24 -0.20 14.50
CA LEU A 73 8.54 0.25 15.87
C LEU A 73 8.28 1.75 16.04
N PHE A 74 8.73 2.57 15.09
CA PHE A 74 8.51 4.01 15.13
C PHE A 74 7.02 4.36 15.02
N SER A 75 6.29 3.69 14.13
CA SER A 75 4.83 3.88 13.99
C SER A 75 4.10 3.56 15.29
N VAL A 76 4.43 2.45 15.96
CA VAL A 76 3.82 2.06 17.24
C VAL A 76 4.19 3.06 18.34
N ALA A 77 5.46 3.44 18.45
CA ALA A 77 5.92 4.42 19.44
C ALA A 77 5.22 5.78 19.25
N CYS A 78 5.08 6.24 18.00
CA CYS A 78 4.42 7.49 17.67
C CYS A 78 2.93 7.45 18.05
N VAL A 79 2.22 6.39 17.70
CA VAL A 79 0.81 6.18 18.10
C VAL A 79 0.68 6.14 19.62
N PHE A 80 1.62 5.51 20.33
CA PHE A 80 1.60 5.46 21.79
C PHE A 80 1.81 6.83 22.44
N VAL A 81 2.77 7.64 21.94
CA VAL A 81 2.99 9.01 22.40
C VAL A 81 1.76 9.89 22.15
N VAL A 82 1.17 9.79 20.95
CA VAL A 82 -0.04 10.53 20.60
C VAL A 82 -1.19 10.09 21.51
N SER A 83 -1.39 8.79 21.71
CA SER A 83 -2.43 8.26 22.61
C SER A 83 -2.25 8.75 24.05
N LEU A 84 -1.03 8.72 24.59
CA LEU A 84 -0.75 9.24 25.93
C LEU A 84 -0.93 10.75 26.06
N LYS A 85 -0.62 11.53 25.03
CA LYS A 85 -0.70 13.00 25.09
C LYS A 85 -2.11 13.52 24.80
N PHE A 86 -2.88 12.80 23.98
CA PHE A 86 -4.20 13.23 23.52
C PHE A 86 -5.36 12.55 24.27
N LEU A 87 -5.20 11.29 24.71
CA LEU A 87 -6.25 10.55 25.42
C LEU A 87 -6.18 10.73 26.95
N LYS A 88 -5.00 11.05 27.52
CA LYS A 88 -4.83 11.33 28.95
C LYS A 88 -5.33 12.73 29.38
N GLY A 89 -5.85 13.51 28.44
CA GLY A 89 -6.57 14.77 28.72
C GLY A 89 -8.09 14.61 28.78
N ALA A 90 -8.60 13.36 28.77
CA ALA A 90 -10.02 13.03 28.81
C ALA A 90 -10.44 12.35 30.13
N ASP A 91 -9.71 12.63 31.22
CA ASP A 91 -10.11 12.38 32.61
C ASP A 91 -10.11 13.70 33.39
#